data_AF-A0A0P7D881-F1
#
_entry.id   AF-A0A0P7D881-F1
#
_cell.length_a   1.000
_cell.length_b   1.000
_cell.length_c   1.000
_cell.angle_alpha   90.00
_cell.angle_beta   90.00
_cell.angle_gamma   90.00
#
_symmetry.space_group_name_H-M   'P 1'
#
loop_
_entity.id
_entity.type
_entity.pdbx_description
1 polymer ?
#
loop_
_entity_poly.entity_id
_entity_poly.type
_entity_poly.pdbx_seq_one_letter_code
_entity_poly.pdbx_strand_id
1 'polypeptide(L)'
;MLNLLVSTKMVMASSSNSVALAQQLFSFYEAGKSVPIHELKSLISSPRLFDVYLKDFVGSEAILAGDSFLDLHTNLADSLQKTYAITLSDWEVVRELYVEVDSFHFRDASVSKVQVWPYDPRGLSPEQMRLAVAVSYTDSELLEEPRLCGALSNLLSEYRVEFYWERRTYDS
;
A
#
# COMPACT_ATOMS: atom_id res chain seq x y z
N MET A 1 -32.60 -5.07 2.13
CA MET A 1 -32.11 -3.67 2.22
C MET A 1 -31.29 -3.60 3.51
N LEU A 2 -29.98 -3.88 3.45
CA LEU A 2 -29.12 -3.79 4.63
C LEU A 2 -28.81 -2.30 4.87
N ASN A 3 -29.23 -1.77 6.02
CA ASN A 3 -28.84 -0.43 6.45
C ASN A 3 -27.34 -0.44 6.80
N LEU A 4 -26.53 0.08 5.87
CA LEU A 4 -25.12 0.37 6.09
C LEU A 4 -25.00 1.48 7.15
N LEU A 5 -24.54 1.13 8.35
CA LEU A 5 -23.74 2.05 9.17
C LEU A 5 -22.27 1.69 8.99
N VAL A 6 -21.83 1.62 7.73
CA VAL A 6 -20.41 1.74 7.40
C VAL A 6 -20.08 3.22 7.59
N SER A 7 -19.04 3.53 8.34
CA SER A 7 -18.59 4.92 8.56
C SER A 7 -18.62 5.67 7.23
N THR A 8 -19.45 6.72 7.11
CA THR A 8 -19.50 7.59 5.92
C THR A 8 -18.22 8.38 5.73
N LYS A 9 -17.28 8.29 6.68
CA LYS A 9 -16.02 9.01 6.69
C LYS A 9 -14.87 8.05 6.51
N MET A 10 -14.15 8.23 5.41
CA MET A 10 -12.83 7.65 5.19
C MET A 10 -11.86 8.12 6.29
N VAL A 11 -10.99 7.21 6.73
CA VAL A 11 -9.93 7.49 7.72
C VAL A 11 -8.56 7.25 7.12
N MET A 12 -7.54 7.93 7.67
CA MET A 12 -6.15 7.58 7.36
C MET A 12 -5.81 6.19 7.90
N ALA A 13 -4.91 5.47 7.24
CA ALA A 13 -4.45 4.17 7.76
C ALA A 13 -3.80 4.28 9.16
N SER A 14 -3.23 5.44 9.51
CA SER A 14 -2.73 5.75 10.87
C SER A 14 -3.80 5.98 11.93
N SER A 15 -5.08 6.09 11.55
CA SER A 15 -6.15 6.26 12.52
C SER A 15 -6.23 5.07 13.47
N SER A 16 -6.50 5.30 14.76
CA SER A 16 -6.72 4.25 15.75
C SER A 16 -7.84 3.27 15.37
N ASN A 17 -8.76 3.71 14.52
CA ASN A 17 -9.94 2.93 14.12
C ASN A 17 -9.77 2.23 12.77
N SER A 18 -8.66 2.42 12.05
CA SER A 18 -8.49 1.88 10.69
C SER A 18 -8.59 0.35 10.65
N VAL A 19 -7.93 -0.34 11.59
CA VAL A 19 -7.98 -1.81 11.71
C VAL A 19 -9.40 -2.29 12.05
N ALA A 20 -10.05 -1.64 13.02
CA ALA A 20 -11.41 -2.00 13.41
C ALA A 20 -12.42 -1.80 12.27
N LEU A 21 -12.27 -0.72 11.49
CA LEU A 21 -13.10 -0.46 10.32
C LEU A 21 -12.87 -1.49 9.21
N ALA A 22 -11.61 -1.89 8.98
CA ALA A 22 -11.29 -2.96 8.06
C ALA A 22 -12.00 -4.25 8.51
N GLN A 23 -11.79 -4.69 9.74
CA GLN A 23 -12.44 -5.88 10.32
C GLN A 23 -13.97 -5.83 10.23
N GLN A 24 -14.57 -4.66 10.49
CA GLN A 24 -16.01 -4.46 10.37
C GLN A 24 -16.49 -4.61 8.92
N LEU A 25 -15.78 -4.04 7.94
CA LEU A 25 -16.06 -4.24 6.51
C LEU A 25 -16.13 -5.73 6.18
N PHE A 26 -15.15 -6.51 6.62
CA PHE A 26 -15.11 -7.95 6.33
C PHE A 26 -16.24 -8.73 7.00
N SER A 27 -16.67 -8.31 8.19
CA SER A 27 -17.79 -8.94 8.89
C SER A 27 -19.13 -8.81 8.15
N PHE A 28 -19.27 -7.85 7.25
CA PHE A 28 -20.49 -7.65 6.45
C PHE A 28 -20.58 -8.56 5.23
N TYR A 29 -19.46 -9.11 4.78
CA TYR A 29 -19.45 -10.01 3.64
C TYR A 29 -19.78 -11.43 4.09
N GLU A 30 -20.63 -12.12 3.32
CA GLU A 30 -21.00 -13.50 3.63
C GLU A 30 -19.75 -14.38 3.74
N ALA A 31 -19.77 -15.31 4.69
CA ALA A 31 -18.72 -16.30 4.83
C ALA A 31 -18.54 -17.06 3.51
N GLY A 32 -17.41 -16.84 2.85
CA GLY A 32 -17.14 -17.43 1.53
C GLY A 32 -16.86 -16.39 0.44
N LYS A 33 -17.28 -15.14 0.63
CA LYS A 33 -17.09 -14.07 -0.35
C LYS A 33 -15.81 -13.27 -0.09
N SER A 34 -15.17 -12.84 -1.17
CA SER A 34 -14.07 -11.88 -1.17
C SER A 34 -14.59 -10.45 -1.06
N VAL A 35 -13.75 -9.57 -0.53
CA VAL A 35 -14.01 -8.13 -0.49
C VAL A 35 -13.17 -7.43 -1.55
N PRO A 36 -13.77 -6.71 -2.52
CA PRO A 36 -13.00 -5.97 -3.50
C PRO A 36 -12.12 -4.90 -2.84
N ILE A 37 -10.88 -4.74 -3.31
CA ILE A 37 -9.95 -3.73 -2.77
C ILE A 37 -10.51 -2.29 -2.78
N HIS A 38 -11.35 -1.93 -3.76
CA HIS A 38 -11.94 -0.59 -3.81
C HIS A 38 -12.85 -0.29 -2.61
N GLU A 39 -13.49 -1.30 -2.02
CA GLU A 39 -14.31 -1.14 -0.81
C GLU A 39 -13.41 -0.80 0.39
N LEU A 40 -12.27 -1.47 0.52
CA LEU A 40 -11.28 -1.13 1.56
C LEU A 40 -10.72 0.28 1.35
N LYS A 41 -10.37 0.64 0.10
CA LYS A 41 -9.91 1.98 -0.27
C LYS A 41 -10.96 3.07 -0.05
N SER A 42 -12.25 2.73 -0.01
CA SER A 42 -13.33 3.67 0.32
C SER A 42 -13.37 4.05 1.82
N LEU A 43 -12.81 3.20 2.69
CA LEU A 43 -12.80 3.40 4.14
C LEU A 43 -11.44 3.86 4.66
N ILE A 44 -10.36 3.41 4.03
CA ILE A 44 -9.00 3.69 4.46
C ILE A 44 -8.25 4.36 3.32
N SER A 45 -7.82 5.60 3.55
CA SER A 45 -7.04 6.35 2.56
C SER A 45 -5.60 5.86 2.48
N SER A 46 -5.07 5.92 1.26
CA SER A 46 -3.65 5.78 1.00
C SER A 46 -2.84 6.83 1.75
N PRO A 47 -1.73 6.46 2.42
CA PRO A 47 -0.75 7.42 2.89
C PRO A 47 0.19 7.91 1.79
N ARG A 48 0.32 7.21 0.66
CA ARG A 48 1.24 7.58 -0.41
C ARG A 48 0.74 8.86 -1.09
N LEU A 49 1.44 9.97 -0.85
CA LEU A 49 1.16 11.26 -1.50
C LEU A 49 1.74 11.29 -2.91
N PHE A 50 3.02 10.90 -3.03
CA PHE A 50 3.76 10.77 -4.28
C PHE A 50 4.99 9.89 -4.06
N ASP A 51 5.62 9.52 -5.17
CA ASP A 51 6.91 8.82 -5.15
C ASP A 51 7.98 9.65 -5.83
N VAL A 52 9.21 9.40 -5.39
CA VAL A 52 10.43 9.85 -6.07
C VAL A 52 11.39 8.67 -6.18
N TYR A 53 12.25 8.71 -7.19
CA TYR A 53 13.31 7.74 -7.36
C TYR A 53 14.64 8.41 -7.06
N LEU A 54 15.35 7.90 -6.06
CA LEU A 54 16.58 8.50 -5.57
C LEU A 54 17.76 7.58 -5.80
N LYS A 55 18.84 8.13 -6.34
CA LYS A 55 20.10 7.41 -6.54
C LYS A 55 20.92 7.37 -5.26
N ASP A 56 21.47 6.20 -4.96
CA ASP A 56 22.33 5.91 -3.82
C ASP A 56 21.70 6.30 -2.47
N PHE A 57 20.36 6.23 -2.40
CA PHE A 57 19.61 6.54 -1.20
C PHE A 57 19.88 5.53 -0.08
N VAL A 58 20.47 6.01 1.01
CA VAL A 58 20.80 5.19 2.18
C VAL A 58 19.61 5.21 3.13
N GLY A 59 18.66 4.29 2.92
CA GLY A 59 17.41 4.20 3.70
C GLY A 59 17.57 3.71 5.15
N SER A 60 18.67 4.01 5.84
CA SER A 60 18.98 3.44 7.17
C SER A 60 17.97 3.80 8.26
N GLU A 61 17.33 4.97 8.15
CA GLU A 61 16.26 5.42 9.06
C GLU A 61 14.86 5.32 8.42
N ALA A 62 14.79 4.92 7.15
CA ALA A 62 13.56 4.88 6.39
C ALA A 62 12.86 3.52 6.57
N ILE A 63 11.54 3.54 6.63
CA ILE A 63 10.75 2.32 6.83
C ILE A 63 10.49 1.65 5.48
N LEU A 64 10.66 0.34 5.40
CA LEU A 64 10.33 -0.40 4.19
C LEU A 64 8.83 -0.25 3.88
N ALA A 65 8.52 0.08 2.63
CA ALA A 65 7.17 0.20 2.11
C ALA A 65 7.08 -0.48 0.74
N GLY A 66 5.90 -0.39 0.10
CA GLY A 66 5.66 -0.93 -1.25
C GLY A 66 6.21 -2.36 -1.43
N ASP A 67 6.90 -2.60 -2.54
CA ASP A 67 7.40 -3.93 -2.90
C ASP A 67 8.37 -4.50 -1.88
N SER A 68 9.23 -3.67 -1.27
CA SER A 68 10.18 -4.16 -0.26
C SER A 68 9.49 -4.59 1.04
N PHE A 69 8.38 -3.93 1.41
CA PHE A 69 7.56 -4.40 2.52
C PHE A 69 6.81 -5.68 2.16
N LEU A 70 6.26 -5.77 0.94
CA LEU A 70 5.61 -6.98 0.46
C LEU A 70 6.56 -8.16 0.40
N ASP A 71 7.77 -7.97 -0.12
CA ASP A 71 8.79 -9.01 -0.23
C ASP A 71 9.14 -9.56 1.14
N LEU A 72 9.41 -8.65 2.10
CA LEU A 72 9.74 -9.03 3.48
C LEU A 72 8.67 -9.92 4.13
N HIS A 73 7.39 -9.70 3.81
CA HIS A 73 6.28 -10.40 4.46
C HIS A 73 5.74 -11.60 3.68
N THR A 74 5.96 -11.64 2.37
CA THR A 74 5.33 -12.63 1.48
C THR A 74 6.34 -13.43 0.65
N ASN A 75 7.54 -12.88 0.43
CA ASN A 75 8.55 -13.36 -0.53
C ASN A 75 8.02 -13.45 -1.98
N LEU A 76 7.05 -12.61 -2.34
CA LEU A 76 6.40 -12.62 -3.65
C LEU A 76 6.61 -11.33 -4.46
N ALA A 77 7.27 -10.30 -3.89
CA ALA A 77 7.46 -9.00 -4.54
C ALA A 77 8.95 -8.72 -4.79
N ASP A 78 9.51 -9.35 -5.83
CA ASP A 78 10.95 -9.41 -6.11
C ASP A 78 11.50 -8.18 -6.85
N SER A 79 11.14 -6.97 -6.41
CA SER A 79 11.62 -5.72 -7.02
C SER A 79 13.08 -5.41 -6.67
N LEU A 80 13.87 -5.05 -7.68
CA LEU A 80 15.27 -4.64 -7.49
C LEU A 80 15.38 -3.25 -6.86
N GLN A 81 14.45 -2.35 -7.15
CA GLN A 81 14.41 -1.02 -6.54
C GLN A 81 13.81 -1.15 -5.14
N LYS A 82 14.65 -0.96 -4.11
CA LYS A 82 14.15 -0.95 -2.74
C LYS A 82 13.16 0.19 -2.54
N THR A 83 12.07 -0.10 -1.84
CA THR A 83 10.99 0.85 -1.61
C THR A 83 10.94 1.22 -0.13
N TYR A 84 11.00 2.51 0.15
CA TYR A 84 10.96 3.09 1.48
C TYR A 84 9.81 4.07 1.61
N ALA A 85 9.35 4.33 2.83
CA ALA A 85 8.45 5.40 3.19
C ALA A 85 9.14 6.40 4.13
N ILE A 86 8.97 7.69 3.84
CA ILE A 86 9.43 8.81 4.65
C ILE A 86 8.29 9.81 4.86
N THR A 87 8.44 10.71 5.83
CA THR A 87 7.47 11.79 6.02
C THR A 87 7.67 12.92 5.02
N LEU A 88 6.63 13.72 4.80
CA LEU A 88 6.74 14.96 4.05
C LEU A 88 7.80 15.92 4.64
N SER A 89 7.96 15.95 5.97
CA SER A 89 9.02 16.74 6.61
C SER A 89 10.42 16.20 6.32
N ASP A 90 10.60 14.88 6.28
CA ASP A 90 11.90 14.28 5.91
C ASP A 90 12.23 14.54 4.45
N TRP A 91 11.21 14.56 3.57
CA TRP A 91 11.39 14.84 2.16
C TRP A 91 12.02 16.22 1.90
N GLU A 92 11.61 17.26 2.65
CA GLU A 92 12.21 18.60 2.50
C GLU A 92 13.72 18.63 2.80
N VAL A 93 14.23 17.67 3.57
CA VAL A 93 15.66 17.51 3.83
C VAL A 93 16.30 16.59 2.78
N VAL A 94 15.68 15.45 2.49
CA VAL A 94 16.18 14.41 1.58
C VAL A 94 16.34 14.96 0.15
N ARG A 95 15.42 15.79 -0.33
CA ARG A 95 15.44 16.36 -1.68
C ARG A 95 16.69 17.20 -2.00
N GLU A 96 17.35 17.74 -0.98
CA GLU A 96 18.58 18.53 -1.13
C GLU A 96 19.85 17.66 -1.02
N LEU A 97 19.72 16.46 -0.46
CA LEU A 97 20.85 15.57 -0.16
C LEU A 97 21.07 14.50 -1.23
N TYR A 98 20.02 14.13 -1.96
CA TYR A 98 20.04 13.02 -2.91
C TYR A 98 19.68 13.49 -4.32
N VAL A 99 20.17 12.73 -5.30
CA VAL A 99 19.86 12.98 -6.70
C VAL A 99 18.59 12.22 -7.07
N GLU A 100 17.53 12.98 -7.37
CA GLU A 100 16.32 12.46 -8.00
C GLU A 100 16.60 12.08 -9.46
N VAL A 101 16.08 10.92 -9.88
CA VAL A 101 16.26 10.38 -11.23
C VAL A 101 14.93 10.02 -11.86
N ASP A 102 14.65 10.57 -13.04
CA ASP A 102 13.39 10.32 -13.76
C ASP A 102 13.44 9.09 -14.68
N SER A 103 14.65 8.60 -14.97
CA SER A 103 14.87 7.47 -15.87
C SER A 103 16.10 6.69 -15.44
N PHE A 104 15.94 5.38 -15.29
CA PHE A 104 16.98 4.46 -14.91
C PHE A 104 16.68 3.08 -15.49
N HIS A 105 17.69 2.21 -15.53
CA HIS A 105 17.49 0.84 -15.98
C HIS A 105 16.78 0.03 -14.89
N PHE A 106 15.81 -0.83 -15.22
CA PHE A 106 15.07 -1.63 -14.25
C PHE A 106 15.95 -2.54 -13.36
N ARG A 107 17.20 -2.82 -13.79
CA ARG A 107 18.20 -3.56 -13.01
C ARG A 107 19.16 -2.70 -12.18
N ASP A 108 18.99 -1.38 -12.20
CA ASP A 108 19.81 -0.48 -11.43
C ASP A 108 19.39 -0.55 -9.94
N ALA A 109 20.15 -1.32 -9.17
CA ALA A 109 19.93 -1.50 -7.74
C ALA A 109 20.48 -0.32 -6.90
N SER A 110 21.15 0.65 -7.53
CA SER A 110 21.59 1.88 -6.89
C SER A 110 20.42 2.88 -6.76
N VAL A 111 19.33 2.68 -7.51
CA VAL A 111 18.11 3.48 -7.41
C VAL A 111 17.12 2.86 -6.43
N SER A 112 16.59 3.68 -5.53
CA SER A 112 15.50 3.31 -4.62
C SER A 112 14.25 4.12 -4.90
N LYS A 113 13.09 3.51 -4.73
CA LYS A 113 11.79 4.19 -4.71
C LYS A 113 11.51 4.71 -3.30
N VAL A 114 11.16 5.98 -3.17
CA VAL A 114 10.81 6.59 -1.90
C VAL A 114 9.39 7.13 -1.99
N GLN A 115 8.50 6.57 -1.17
CA GLN A 115 7.12 7.03 -1.01
C GLN A 115 7.08 8.11 0.07
N VAL A 116 6.49 9.26 -0.24
CA VAL A 116 6.32 10.35 0.71
C VAL A 116 4.93 10.29 1.33
N TRP A 117 4.87 10.21 2.66
CA TRP A 117 3.65 10.02 3.44
C TRP A 117 3.33 11.26 4.30
N PRO A 118 2.05 11.52 4.64
CA PRO A 118 1.65 12.67 5.45
C PRO A 118 1.92 12.48 6.95
N TYR A 119 2.37 11.30 7.38
CA TYR A 119 2.68 10.96 8.76
C TYR A 119 3.83 9.95 8.83
N ASP A 120 4.42 9.80 10.01
CA ASP A 120 5.55 8.89 10.22
C ASP A 120 5.10 7.42 10.18
N PRO A 121 5.61 6.59 9.24
CA PRO A 121 5.31 5.17 9.18
C PRO A 121 5.73 4.41 10.45
N ARG A 122 6.72 4.92 11.21
CA ARG A 122 7.16 4.33 12.49
C ARG A 122 6.08 4.32 13.56
N GLY A 123 5.10 5.23 13.44
CA GLY A 123 3.97 5.30 14.37
C GLY A 123 2.88 4.27 14.11
N LEU A 124 2.97 3.49 13.02
CA LEU A 124 1.96 2.50 12.68
C LEU A 124 2.17 1.20 13.45
N SER A 125 1.07 0.62 13.94
CA SER A 125 1.08 -0.79 14.32
C SER A 125 1.31 -1.69 13.09
N PRO A 126 1.77 -2.94 13.27
CA PRO A 126 1.99 -3.87 12.14
C PRO A 126 0.75 -4.02 11.24
N GLU A 127 -0.44 -4.11 11.82
CA GLU A 127 -1.70 -4.20 11.06
C GLU A 127 -2.03 -2.92 10.29
N GLN A 128 -1.83 -1.75 10.91
CA GLN A 128 -1.99 -0.48 10.21
C GLN A 128 -1.01 -0.34 9.05
N MET A 129 0.22 -0.83 9.20
CA MET A 129 1.24 -0.82 8.14
C MET A 129 0.83 -1.73 6.98
N ARG A 130 0.29 -2.93 7.25
CA ARG A 130 -0.24 -3.82 6.21
C ARG A 130 -1.35 -3.15 5.40
N LEU A 131 -2.32 -2.53 6.10
CA LEU A 131 -3.42 -1.80 5.45
C LEU A 131 -2.89 -0.62 4.65
N ALA A 132 -2.02 0.19 5.24
CA ALA A 132 -1.38 1.35 4.61
C ALA A 132 -0.68 0.98 3.30
N VAL A 133 0.14 -0.08 3.29
CA VAL A 133 0.81 -0.58 2.08
C VAL A 133 -0.20 -1.08 1.06
N ALA A 134 -1.20 -1.85 1.49
CA ALA A 134 -2.18 -2.41 0.57
C ALA A 134 -3.02 -1.35 -0.15
N VAL A 135 -3.42 -0.27 0.53
CA VAL A 135 -4.19 0.82 -0.09
C VAL A 135 -3.30 1.81 -0.88
N SER A 136 -1.97 1.71 -0.79
CA SER A 136 -1.03 2.61 -1.47
C SER A 136 -0.84 2.32 -2.96
N TYR A 137 -1.25 1.14 -3.44
CA TYR A 137 -1.16 0.81 -4.86
C TYR A 137 -2.31 1.42 -5.64
N THR A 138 -1.97 2.10 -6.73
CA THR A 138 -2.95 2.62 -7.70
C THR A 138 -3.59 1.46 -8.47
N ASP A 139 -4.77 1.72 -9.04
CA ASP A 139 -5.43 0.68 -9.83
C ASP A 139 -4.58 0.29 -11.05
N SER A 140 -3.88 1.25 -11.68
CA SER A 140 -2.94 1.00 -12.77
C SER A 140 -1.79 0.06 -12.38
N GLU A 141 -1.21 0.21 -11.19
CA GLU A 141 -0.15 -0.70 -10.71
C GLU A 141 -0.70 -2.12 -10.48
N LEU A 142 -1.92 -2.25 -9.97
CA LEU A 142 -2.59 -3.55 -9.78
C LEU A 142 -2.98 -4.20 -11.12
N LEU A 143 -3.28 -3.38 -12.13
CA LEU A 143 -3.59 -3.74 -13.50
C LEU A 143 -2.37 -4.31 -14.24
N GLU A 144 -1.22 -3.68 -14.06
CA GLU A 144 0.01 -3.98 -14.81
C GLU A 144 0.76 -5.19 -14.25
N GLU A 145 0.69 -5.45 -12.94
CA GLU A 145 1.49 -6.49 -12.29
C GLU A 145 0.63 -7.52 -11.52
N PRO A 146 0.18 -8.61 -12.16
CA PRO A 146 -0.62 -9.65 -11.49
C PRO A 146 0.07 -10.28 -10.28
N ARG A 147 1.41 -10.30 -10.24
CA ARG A 147 2.19 -10.81 -9.10
C ARG A 147 1.98 -9.97 -7.84
N LEU A 148 1.84 -8.64 -8.02
CA LEU A 148 1.55 -7.72 -6.94
C LEU A 148 0.21 -8.05 -6.27
N CYS A 149 -0.82 -8.40 -7.05
CA CYS A 149 -2.10 -8.86 -6.54
C CYS A 149 -1.96 -10.12 -5.69
N GLY A 150 -1.11 -11.08 -6.10
CA GLY A 150 -0.81 -12.28 -5.33
C GLY A 150 -0.13 -11.98 -3.98
N ALA A 151 0.88 -11.11 -4.00
CA ALA A 151 1.57 -10.66 -2.78
C ALA A 151 0.59 -9.95 -1.82
N LEU A 152 -0.25 -9.06 -2.34
CA LEU A 152 -1.24 -8.33 -1.56
C LEU A 152 -2.33 -9.24 -0.97
N SER A 153 -2.82 -10.22 -1.73
CA SER A 153 -3.73 -11.24 -1.22
C SER A 153 -3.10 -12.09 -0.12
N ASN A 154 -1.80 -12.37 -0.19
CA ASN A 154 -1.07 -13.07 0.87
C ASN A 154 -0.93 -12.19 2.13
N LEU A 155 -0.54 -10.93 1.95
CA LEU A 155 -0.39 -9.95 3.03
C LEU A 155 -1.69 -9.75 3.82
N LEU A 156 -2.82 -9.68 3.11
CA LEU A 156 -4.15 -9.45 3.69
C LEU A 156 -5.00 -10.74 3.74
N SER A 157 -4.36 -11.90 3.91
CA SER A 157 -5.07 -13.19 3.89
C SER A 157 -6.19 -13.30 4.94
N GLU A 158 -6.03 -12.66 6.10
CA GLU A 158 -7.04 -12.59 7.17
C GLU A 158 -8.27 -11.75 6.77
N TYR A 159 -8.08 -10.83 5.84
CA TYR A 159 -9.08 -9.88 5.37
C TYR A 159 -9.77 -10.32 4.08
N ARG A 160 -9.31 -11.39 3.42
CA ARG A 160 -9.95 -11.94 2.20
C ARG A 160 -10.18 -10.90 1.10
N VAL A 161 -9.26 -9.95 0.99
CA VAL A 161 -9.32 -8.87 0.00
C VAL A 161 -8.96 -9.44 -1.37
N GLU A 162 -9.79 -9.11 -2.36
CA GLU A 162 -9.58 -9.44 -3.77
C GLU A 162 -9.02 -8.23 -4.51
N PHE A 163 -7.84 -8.45 -5.12
CA PHE A 163 -7.10 -7.45 -5.90
C PHE A 163 -7.22 -7.69 -7.41
N TYR A 164 -7.72 -8.86 -7.82
CA TYR A 164 -7.99 -9.18 -9.22
C TYR A 164 -9.25 -8.45 -9.69
N TRP A 165 -9.12 -7.69 -10.78
CA TRP A 165 -10.24 -7.08 -11.50
C TRP A 165 -10.45 -7.72 -12.89
N GLU A 166 -9.81 -8.85 -13.21
CA GLU A 166 -10.10 -9.59 -14.45
C GLU A 166 -11.60 -9.91 -14.50
N ARG A 167 -12.34 -9.03 -15.20
CA ARG A 167 -13.77 -9.13 -15.52
C ARG A 167 -14.61 -9.87 -14.48
N ARG A 168 -15.04 -9.18 -13.43
CA ARG A 168 -16.50 -9.12 -13.26
C ARG A 168 -16.99 -8.22 -14.38
N THR A 169 -17.14 -8.82 -15.56
CA THR A 169 -18.16 -8.37 -16.49
C THR A 169 -19.39 -8.07 -15.65
N TYR A 170 -20.02 -6.92 -15.93
CA TYR A 170 -21.44 -6.81 -15.75
C TYR A 170 -22.09 -7.96 -16.55
N ASP A 171 -22.05 -9.17 -16.02
CA ASP A 171 -22.76 -10.33 -16.54
C ASP A 171 -24.00 -10.48 -15.67
N SER A 172 -25.07 -9.92 -16.24
CA SER A 172 -26.51 -10.09 -15.98
C SER A 172 -27.06 -9.69 -14.62
#